data_AF-A0A351RA78-F1
#
_entry.id   AF-A0A351RA78-F1
#
_cell.length_a   1.000
_cell.length_b   1.000
_cell.length_c   1.000
_cell.angle_alpha   90.00
_cell.angle_beta   90.00
_cell.angle_gamma   90.00
#
_symmetry.space_group_name_H-M   'P 1'
#
loop_
_entity.id
_entity.type
_entity.pdbx_description
1 polymer ?
#
loop_
_entity_poly.entity_id
_entity_poly.type
_entity_poly.pdbx_seq_one_letter_code
_entity_poly.pdbx_strand_id
1 'polypeptide(L)' 'MTSKLITQNVTQEIIRAVEDLQHGTGFGSIEVIVHDGRVTQIEKRERQRFSQGKPNIQKGNTSTTLSTINSEAT' A
#
# COMPACT_ATOMS: atom_id res chain seq x y z
N MET A 1 -41.56 -4.87 -8.96
CA MET A 1 -40.91 -5.63 -7.87
C MET A 1 -39.46 -6.00 -8.22
N THR A 2 -39.18 -6.44 -9.44
CA THR A 2 -37.85 -6.91 -9.90
C THR A 2 -36.76 -5.83 -9.96
N SER A 3 -37.07 -4.61 -10.41
CA SER A 3 -36.09 -3.52 -10.50
C SER A 3 -35.52 -3.12 -9.14
N LYS A 4 -36.37 -2.99 -8.12
CA LYS A 4 -35.96 -2.65 -6.75
C LYS A 4 -35.02 -3.71 -6.15
N LEU A 5 -35.29 -5.00 -6.42
CA LEU A 5 -34.45 -6.10 -5.95
C LEU A 5 -33.06 -6.08 -6.62
N ILE A 6 -33.02 -5.78 -7.93
CA ILE A 6 -31.76 -5.64 -8.68
C ILE A 6 -30.93 -4.49 -8.11
N THR A 7 -31.54 -3.32 -7.90
CA THR A 7 -30.87 -2.16 -7.28
C THR A 7 -30.33 -2.50 -5.90
N GLN A 8 -31.13 -3.17 -5.05
CA GLN A 8 -30.67 -3.59 -3.73
C GLN A 8 -29.46 -4.52 -3.81
N ASN A 9 -29.44 -5.48 -4.75
CA ASN A 9 -28.30 -6.39 -4.88
C ASN A 9 -27.01 -5.65 -5.25
N VAL A 10 -27.07 -4.75 -6.24
CA VAL A 10 -25.92 -3.92 -6.66
C VAL A 10 -25.42 -3.05 -5.50
N THR A 11 -26.33 -2.40 -4.78
CA THR A 11 -25.95 -1.58 -3.62
C THR A 11 -25.22 -2.41 -2.57
N GLN A 12 -25.70 -3.62 -2.26
CA GLN A 12 -25.04 -4.49 -1.29
C GLN A 12 -23.67 -4.97 -1.75
N GLU A 13 -23.46 -5.24 -3.04
CA GLU A 13 -22.15 -5.60 -3.57
C GLU A 13 -21.16 -4.44 -3.50
N ILE A 14 -21.59 -3.22 -3.83
CA ILE A 14 -20.75 -2.02 -3.70
C ILE A 14 -20.37 -1.78 -2.24
N ILE A 15 -21.33 -1.88 -1.31
CA ILE A 15 -21.08 -1.68 0.12
C ILE A 15 -20.03 -2.69 0.60
N ARG A 16 -20.18 -3.98 0.29
CA ARG A 16 -19.20 -5.01 0.65
C ARG A 16 -17.80 -4.70 0.12
N ALA A 17 -17.70 -4.27 -1.14
CA ALA A 17 -16.42 -3.92 -1.74
C ALA A 17 -15.75 -2.73 -1.04
N VAL A 18 -16.55 -1.75 -0.59
CA VAL A 18 -16.07 -0.58 0.16
C VAL A 18 -15.68 -0.94 1.60
N GLU A 19 -16.43 -1.84 2.24
CA GLU A 19 -16.09 -2.34 3.58
C GLU A 19 -14.73 -3.04 3.58
N ASP A 20 -14.40 -3.79 2.53
CA ASP A 20 -13.08 -4.43 2.40
C ASP A 20 -11.92 -3.42 2.45
N LEU A 21 -12.10 -2.18 1.97
CA LEU A 21 -11.09 -1.12 2.06
C LEU A 21 -10.89 -0.62 3.50
N GLN A 22 -11.98 -0.54 4.28
CA GLN A 22 -11.95 0.02 5.63
C GLN A 22 -11.26 -0.92 6.62
N HIS A 23 -11.43 -2.23 6.45
CA HIS A 23 -10.92 -3.24 7.38
C HIS A 23 -9.42 -3.57 7.21
N GLY A 24 -8.65 -2.75 6.48
CA GLY A 24 -7.19 -2.87 6.45
C GLY A 24 -6.68 -4.09 5.69
N THR A 25 -7.41 -4.53 4.65
CA THR A 25 -7.08 -5.65 3.76
C THR A 25 -5.79 -5.51 2.95
N GLY A 26 -5.10 -4.36 3.04
CA GLY A 26 -3.93 -4.03 2.22
C GLY A 26 -4.27 -3.28 0.93
N PHE A 27 -5.56 -3.19 0.56
CA PHE A 27 -6.02 -2.41 -0.58
C PHE A 27 -6.17 -0.91 -0.23
N GLY A 28 -5.86 -0.04 -1.18
CA GLY A 28 -6.02 1.42 -1.05
C GLY A 28 -7.13 2.01 -1.88
N SER A 29 -7.51 1.32 -2.94
CA SER A 29 -8.58 1.74 -3.84
C SER A 29 -9.28 0.52 -4.44
N ILE A 30 -10.55 0.70 -4.76
CA ILE A 30 -11.35 -0.25 -5.55
C ILE A 30 -11.95 0.46 -6.74
N GLU A 31 -12.24 -0.30 -7.78
CA GLU A 31 -13.02 0.14 -8.93
C GLU A 31 -14.14 -0.87 -9.15
N VAL A 32 -15.38 -0.39 -9.23
CA VAL A 32 -16.56 -1.23 -9.41
C VAL A 32 -17.20 -0.87 -10.75
N ILE A 33 -17.32 -1.85 -11.63
CA ILE A 33 -17.92 -1.69 -12.96
C ILE A 33 -19.33 -2.25 -12.91
N VAL A 34 -20.29 -1.41 -13.31
CA VAL A 34 -21.71 -1.74 -13.33
C VAL A 34 -22.23 -1.63 -14.76
N HIS A 35 -22.85 -2.70 -15.25
CA HIS A 35 -23.51 -2.74 -16.55
C HIS A 35 -24.88 -3.40 -16.42
N ASP A 36 -25.89 -2.90 -17.15
CA ASP A 36 -27.28 -3.39 -17.13
C ASP A 36 -27.85 -3.61 -15.72
N GLY A 37 -27.51 -2.71 -14.78
CA GLY A 37 -27.96 -2.79 -13.40
C GLY A 37 -27.37 -3.97 -12.62
N ARG A 38 -26.20 -4.47 -12.99
CA ARG A 38 -25.46 -5.52 -12.27
C ARG A 38 -24.00 -5.12 -12.12
N VAL A 39 -23.38 -5.50 -11.01
CA VAL A 39 -21.92 -5.43 -10.90
C VAL A 39 -21.35 -6.51 -11.79
N THR A 40 -20.53 -6.12 -12.76
CA THR A 40 -19.88 -7.06 -13.67
C THR A 40 -18.43 -7.33 -13.27
N GLN A 41 -17.82 -6.40 -12.55
CA GLN A 41 -16.42 -6.52 -12.13
C GLN A 41 -16.12 -5.63 -10.92
N ILE A 42 -15.21 -6.12 -10.08
CA ILE A 42 -14.62 -5.38 -8.96
C ILE A 42 -13.10 -5.56 -9.06
N GLU A 43 -12.36 -4.48 -9.28
CA GLU A 43 -10.90 -4.45 -9.17
C GLU A 43 -10.48 -3.86 -7.83
N LYS A 44 -9.44 -4.43 -7.22
CA LYS A 44 -8.83 -3.92 -5.99
C LYS A 44 -7.35 -3.63 -6.26
N ARG A 45 -6.88 -2.45 -5.84
CA ARG A 45 -5.47 -2.07 -5.99
C ARG A 45 -4.82 -1.96 -4.61
N GLU A 46 -3.69 -2.63 -4.46
CA GLU A 46 -2.91 -2.63 -3.23
C GLU A 46 -2.35 -1.24 -2.91
N ARG A 47 -2.20 -0.97 -1.62
CA ARG A 47 -1.57 0.26 -1.12
C ARG A 47 -0.29 -0.06 -0.41
N GLN A 48 0.82 0.12 -1.11
CA GLN A 48 2.14 0.10 -0.48
C GLN A 48 2.45 1.48 0.12
N ARG A 49 2.79 1.50 1.41
CA ARG A 49 3.25 2.71 2.10
C ARG A 49 4.76 2.65 2.21
N PHE A 50 5.46 3.51 1.49
CA PHE A 50 6.89 3.69 1.66
C PHE A 50 7.12 4.71 2.78
N SER A 51 7.43 4.22 3.98
CA SER A 51 7.93 5.11 5.04
C SER A 51 9.30 5.65 4.60
N GLN A 52 9.43 6.97 4.52
CA GLN A 52 10.72 7.65 4.41
C GLN A 52 11.43 7.50 5.76
N GLY A 53 11.90 6.30 6.08
CA GLY A 53 12.83 6.12 7.18
C GLY A 53 14.07 6.92 6.83
N LYS A 54 14.49 7.85 7.69
CA LYS A 54 15.83 8.43 7.59
C LYS A 54 16.79 7.27 7.36
N PRO A 55 17.65 7.30 6.34
CA PRO A 55 18.62 6.22 6.14
C PRO A 55 19.38 6.10 7.46
N ASN A 56 19.22 4.96 8.14
CA ASN A 56 20.03 4.66 9.30
C ASN A 56 21.42 4.39 8.74
N ILE A 57 22.20 5.46 8.55
CA ILE A 57 23.64 5.37 8.37
C ILE A 57 24.13 4.79 9.70
N GLN A 58 24.19 3.47 9.75
CA GLN A 58 24.87 2.74 10.79
C GLN A 58 26.27 3.34 10.81
N LYS A 59 26.56 4.07 11.89
CA LYS A 59 27.87 4.65 12.17
C LYS A 59 28.82 3.48 12.46
N GLY A 60 29.19 2.76 11.40
CA GLY A 60 30.26 1.79 11.41
C GLY A 60 31.51 2.51 11.86
N ASN A 61 32.01 2.11 13.02
CA ASN A 61 33.29 2.39 13.60
C ASN A 61 34.47 2.31 12.60
N THR A 62 34.70 3.36 11.81
CA THR A 62 35.99 3.60 11.14
C THR A 62 36.99 4.17 12.14
N SER A 63 37.37 3.37 13.14
CA SER A 63 38.44 3.68 14.09
C SER A 63 39.54 2.63 14.06
N THR A 64 40.00 2.25 12.87
CA THR A 64 41.23 1.45 12.62
C THR A 64 41.46 1.58 11.11
N THR A 65 42.25 2.49 10.54
CA THR A 65 43.73 2.57 10.51
C THR A 65 44.12 3.86 9.74
N LEU A 66 44.34 5.00 10.41
CA LEU A 66 44.95 6.18 9.77
C LEU A 66 46.09 6.80 10.60
N SER A 67 46.61 6.09 11.61
CA SER A 67 47.68 6.61 12.49
C SER A 67 49.10 6.11 12.16
N THR A 68 49.34 5.46 11.02
CA THR A 68 50.69 4.93 10.70
C THR A 68 51.22 5.46 9.37
N ILE A 69 51.40 6.78 9.24
CA ILE A 69 52.17 7.33 8.09
C ILE A 69 53.13 8.48 8.46
N ASN A 70 53.14 9.02 9.69
CA ASN A 70 53.94 10.22 9.99
C ASN A 70 55.07 10.02 11.02
N SER A 71 55.84 8.93 10.95
CA SER A 71 56.97 8.72 11.85
C SER A 71 58.30 8.33 11.21
N GLU A 72 58.51 8.60 9.91
CA GLU A 72 59.84 8.49 9.29
C GLU A 72 60.07 9.60 8.25
N ALA A 73 60.34 10.82 8.73
CA ALA A 73 61.08 11.83 7.97
C ALA A 73 61.66 12.84 8.97
N THR A 74 62.85 12.54 9.48
CA THR A 74 63.80 13.50 10.05
C THR A 74 65.17 13.15 9.51
#